data_AF-A0A2H1FJP4-F1
#
_entry.id   AF-A0A2H1FJP4-F1
#
_cell.length_a   1.000
_cell.length_b   1.000
_cell.length_c   1.000
_cell.angle_alpha   90.00
_cell.angle_beta   90.00
_cell.angle_gamma   90.00
#
_symmetry.space_group_name_H-M   'P 1'
#
loop_
_entity.id
_entity.type
_entity.pdbx_description
1 polymer ?
#
loop_
_entity_poly.entity_id
_entity_poly.type
_entity_poly.pdbx_seq_one_letter_code
_entity_poly.pdbx_strand_id
1 'polypeptide(L)'
;MGGNPVWNIDLNHTQPWPSAAAWINVFTGTFYAAATLVVAQRLLLRIFKFGSPLGCDDALIFASWLAATAFFVEGTLAINSLDYGLPVQPHKFEFIALMLWSIQIAFSTSQACIKLAVLAILNRFVKATSNTRIRYAIYGAAAFTAAAPVVFLTVSLLVCRPLEAFWRTLDASYVATHDYQCVDKGAVAIVAGTAVIIQDLYTIAIPWAISRSFGLNKRQTLALNLVFTLGLIVTVGSGVRTYYLYSVYQGGTHIPDDLVQTIVWATVEVQVAIICACLPSTRVLYRVIVGSRMSQRVHQRYFSRHGDSYNARSGASHPSHPEVSCDSRSETTYLELESQASSSVLEKSLAEELPKRCDESCSSVSV
;
A
#
# COMPACT_ATOMS: atom_id res chain seq x y z
N MET A 1 42.66 13.24 -16.03
CA MET A 1 41.91 12.26 -16.84
C MET A 1 40.48 12.33 -16.35
N GLY A 2 39.57 12.94 -17.12
CA GLY A 2 38.25 13.32 -16.62
C GLY A 2 37.34 12.11 -16.44
N GLY A 3 36.93 11.82 -15.21
CA GLY A 3 35.79 10.95 -14.95
C GLY A 3 34.52 11.57 -15.54
N ASN A 4 33.57 10.73 -15.97
CA ASN A 4 32.27 11.22 -16.41
C ASN A 4 31.64 12.06 -15.29
N PRO A 5 31.09 13.25 -15.59
CA PRO A 5 30.43 14.08 -14.59
C PRO A 5 29.33 13.28 -13.88
N VAL A 6 29.38 13.31 -12.55
CA VAL A 6 28.46 12.58 -11.65
C VAL A 6 27.03 13.14 -11.72
N TRP A 7 26.95 14.40 -12.08
CA TRP A 7 25.75 15.17 -12.34
C TRP A 7 26.06 15.98 -13.61
N ASN A 8 25.29 15.83 -14.68
CA ASN A 8 25.39 16.70 -15.85
C ASN A 8 24.75 18.08 -15.58
N ILE A 9 24.89 18.59 -14.35
CA ILE A 9 24.27 19.83 -13.90
C ILE A 9 25.30 20.94 -14.07
N ASP A 10 24.97 21.97 -14.84
CA ASP A 10 25.78 23.19 -14.90
C ASP A 10 25.58 24.00 -13.61
N LEU A 11 26.52 23.84 -12.68
CA LEU A 11 26.52 24.52 -11.39
C LEU A 11 26.89 26.01 -11.49
N ASN A 12 27.40 26.47 -12.64
CA ASN A 12 27.72 27.88 -12.87
C ASN A 12 26.46 28.69 -13.21
N HIS A 13 25.40 28.00 -13.67
CA HIS A 13 24.09 28.57 -13.98
C HIS A 13 22.98 27.80 -13.25
N THR A 14 23.11 27.64 -11.93
CA THR A 14 22.03 27.06 -11.13
C THR A 14 20.74 27.86 -11.32
N GLN A 15 19.74 27.21 -11.90
CA GLN A 15 18.41 27.78 -12.04
C GLN A 15 17.82 28.05 -10.64
N PRO A 16 17.11 29.17 -10.45
CA PRO A 16 16.49 29.49 -9.17
C PRO A 16 15.47 28.42 -8.78
N TRP A 17 15.41 28.10 -7.50
CA TRP A 17 14.40 27.16 -7.01
C TRP A 17 13.00 27.76 -7.17
N PRO A 18 11.96 27.05 -7.67
CA PRO A 18 10.66 27.65 -7.93
C PRO A 18 10.12 28.35 -6.70
N SER A 19 9.84 29.65 -6.84
CA SER A 19 9.34 30.49 -5.75
C SER A 19 8.00 29.99 -5.19
N ALA A 20 7.27 29.18 -5.96
CA ALA A 20 6.01 28.57 -5.58
C ALA A 20 6.15 27.20 -4.88
N ALA A 21 7.33 26.61 -4.72
CA ALA A 21 7.48 25.22 -4.24
C ALA A 21 7.04 24.97 -2.77
N ALA A 22 6.64 26.00 -2.03
CA ALA A 22 6.06 25.86 -0.69
C ALA A 22 4.79 24.97 -0.64
N TRP A 23 4.04 24.87 -1.75
CA TRP A 23 2.86 23.99 -1.83
C TRP A 23 3.23 22.50 -1.69
N ILE A 24 4.49 22.13 -1.99
CA ILE A 24 4.94 20.73 -1.99
C ILE A 24 4.81 20.14 -0.58
N ASN A 25 5.22 20.86 0.46
CA ASN A 25 5.11 20.36 1.84
C ASN A 25 3.66 20.12 2.27
N VAL A 26 2.75 21.01 1.86
CA VAL A 26 1.30 20.84 2.13
C VAL A 26 0.76 19.64 1.37
N PHE A 27 1.15 19.47 0.11
CA PHE A 27 0.77 18.35 -0.73
C PHE A 27 1.27 17.01 -0.15
N THR A 28 2.56 16.90 0.11
CA THR A 28 3.17 15.67 0.66
C THR A 28 2.62 15.35 2.05
N GLY A 29 2.44 16.36 2.90
CA GLY A 29 1.86 16.23 4.23
C GLY A 29 0.43 15.72 4.19
N THR A 30 -0.40 16.19 3.25
CA THR A 30 -1.79 15.76 3.11
C THR A 30 -1.89 14.28 2.72
N PHE A 31 -1.10 13.85 1.73
CA PHE A 31 -1.07 12.44 1.31
C PHE A 31 -0.51 11.52 2.41
N TYR A 32 0.56 11.95 3.09
CA TYR A 32 1.13 11.20 4.20
C TYR A 32 0.16 11.07 5.39
N ALA A 33 -0.56 12.14 5.73
CA ALA A 33 -1.59 12.10 6.77
C ALA A 33 -2.71 11.12 6.40
N ALA A 34 -3.20 11.15 5.16
CA ALA A 34 -4.22 10.22 4.68
C ALA A 34 -3.74 8.76 4.76
N ALA A 35 -2.51 8.47 4.30
CA ALA A 35 -1.93 7.13 4.39
C ALA A 35 -1.76 6.66 5.85
N THR A 36 -1.29 7.55 6.73
CA THR A 36 -1.11 7.27 8.16
C THR A 36 -2.44 6.94 8.85
N LEU A 37 -3.51 7.68 8.55
CA LEU A 37 -4.85 7.40 9.08
C LEU A 37 -5.35 6.01 8.66
N VAL A 38 -5.14 5.63 7.41
CA VAL A 38 -5.56 4.33 6.88
C VAL A 38 -4.74 3.19 7.48
N VAL A 39 -3.42 3.36 7.66
CA VAL A 39 -2.55 2.39 8.33
C VAL A 39 -2.93 2.26 9.81
N ALA A 40 -3.12 3.37 10.51
CA ALA A 40 -3.56 3.37 11.90
C ALA A 40 -4.90 2.65 12.06
N GLN A 41 -5.87 2.95 11.20
CA GLN A 41 -7.15 2.24 11.18
C GLN A 41 -6.91 0.73 11.00
N ARG A 42 -6.13 0.31 10.01
CA ARG A 42 -5.84 -1.12 9.77
C ARG A 42 -5.24 -1.79 11.01
N LEU A 43 -4.24 -1.18 11.65
CA LEU A 43 -3.58 -1.73 12.83
C LEU A 43 -4.51 -1.80 14.03
N LEU A 44 -5.28 -0.73 14.30
CA LEU A 44 -6.24 -0.70 15.41
C LEU A 44 -7.27 -1.83 15.28
N LEU A 45 -7.80 -2.09 14.07
CA LEU A 45 -8.74 -3.19 13.87
C LEU A 45 -8.17 -4.56 14.20
N ARG A 46 -6.89 -4.79 13.89
CA ARG A 46 -6.19 -6.04 14.18
C ARG A 46 -5.89 -6.18 15.67
N ILE A 47 -5.45 -5.09 16.31
CA ILE A 47 -5.14 -5.05 17.75
C ILE A 47 -6.40 -5.29 18.58
N PHE A 48 -7.52 -4.64 18.23
CA PHE A 48 -8.81 -4.83 18.90
C PHE A 48 -9.55 -6.12 18.50
N LYS A 49 -8.88 -7.05 17.79
CA LYS A 49 -9.40 -8.37 17.41
C LYS A 49 -10.72 -8.35 16.63
N PHE A 50 -11.02 -7.28 15.89
CA PHE A 50 -12.17 -7.24 14.97
C PHE A 50 -11.95 -8.09 13.68
N GLY A 51 -11.09 -9.11 13.74
CA GLY A 51 -10.73 -9.95 12.59
C GLY A 51 -9.61 -10.97 12.91
N SER A 52 -8.91 -11.44 11.86
CA SER A 52 -7.80 -12.39 12.00
C SER A 52 -6.61 -11.82 12.79
N PRO A 53 -5.80 -12.68 13.44
CA PRO A 53 -4.61 -12.28 14.19
C PRO A 53 -3.60 -11.51 13.33
N LEU A 54 -2.73 -10.75 14.00
CA LEU A 54 -1.62 -10.02 13.38
C LEU A 54 -0.78 -10.98 12.52
N GLY A 55 -0.72 -10.69 11.22
CA GLY A 55 0.08 -11.45 10.27
C GLY A 55 1.40 -10.78 9.95
N CYS A 56 2.30 -11.51 9.29
CA CYS A 56 3.53 -10.94 8.74
C CYS A 56 3.23 -9.80 7.74
N ASP A 57 2.06 -9.80 7.10
CA ASP A 57 1.62 -8.72 6.23
C ASP A 57 1.41 -7.40 6.98
N ASP A 58 0.89 -7.44 8.22
CA ASP A 58 0.72 -6.23 9.03
C ASP A 58 2.08 -5.65 9.47
N ALA A 59 3.06 -6.51 9.77
CA ALA A 59 4.43 -6.09 10.06
C ALA A 59 5.11 -5.44 8.84
N LEU A 60 4.90 -5.98 7.64
CA LEU A 60 5.42 -5.40 6.40
C LEU A 60 4.76 -4.05 6.08
N ILE A 61 3.45 -3.90 6.30
CA ILE A 61 2.78 -2.61 6.17
C ILE A 61 3.34 -1.60 7.18
N PHE A 62 3.54 -1.99 8.43
CA PHE A 62 4.13 -1.09 9.42
C PHE A 62 5.57 -0.68 9.06
N ALA A 63 6.40 -1.62 8.63
CA ALA A 63 7.75 -1.34 8.13
C ALA A 63 7.72 -0.39 6.91
N SER A 64 6.77 -0.58 6.00
CA SER A 64 6.59 0.31 4.85
C SER A 64 6.20 1.73 5.25
N TRP A 65 5.37 1.87 6.29
CA TRP A 65 4.96 3.15 6.83
C TRP A 65 6.14 3.86 7.49
N LEU A 66 6.95 3.17 8.29
CA LEU A 66 8.17 3.74 8.87
C LEU A 66 9.14 4.26 7.80
N ALA A 67 9.36 3.49 6.73
CA ALA A 67 10.18 3.93 5.60
C ALA A 67 9.55 5.11 4.85
N ALA A 68 8.22 5.14 4.70
CA ALA A 68 7.50 6.27 4.13
C ALA A 68 7.56 7.53 5.01
N THR A 69 7.59 7.37 6.34
CA THR A 69 7.82 8.46 7.30
C THR A 69 9.21 9.05 7.11
N ALA A 70 10.24 8.21 7.00
CA ALA A 70 11.61 8.68 6.71
C ALA A 70 11.65 9.45 5.38
N PHE A 71 11.07 8.90 4.31
CA PHE A 71 10.93 9.59 3.01
C PHE A 71 10.26 10.97 3.14
N PHE A 72 9.15 11.05 3.89
CA PHE A 72 8.43 12.31 4.09
C PHE A 72 9.23 13.33 4.91
N VAL A 73 9.85 12.91 6.00
CA VAL A 73 10.64 13.78 6.88
C VAL A 73 11.87 14.31 6.15
N GLU A 74 12.65 13.43 5.52
CA GLU A 74 13.84 13.81 4.75
C GLU A 74 13.48 14.71 3.57
N GLY A 75 12.40 14.40 2.83
CA GLY A 75 11.91 15.26 1.75
C GLY A 75 11.53 16.67 2.23
N THR A 76 10.83 16.75 3.36
CA THR A 76 10.45 18.04 3.98
C THR A 76 11.67 18.83 4.44
N LEU A 77 12.66 18.16 5.05
CA LEU A 77 13.91 18.79 5.48
C LEU A 77 14.73 19.28 4.27
N ALA A 78 14.84 18.47 3.21
CA ALA A 78 15.53 18.84 1.98
C ALA A 78 14.89 20.08 1.34
N ILE A 79 13.56 20.10 1.20
CA ILE A 79 12.83 21.25 0.63
C ILE A 79 12.99 22.50 1.49
N ASN A 80 12.86 22.38 2.82
CA ASN A 80 12.97 23.53 3.73
C ASN A 80 14.40 24.07 3.87
N SER A 81 15.42 23.28 3.49
CA SER A 81 16.81 23.75 3.46
C SER A 81 17.09 24.67 2.27
N LEU A 82 16.21 24.68 1.26
CA LEU A 82 16.36 25.45 0.03
C LEU A 82 15.71 26.83 0.17
N ASP A 83 16.38 27.86 -0.35
CA ASP A 83 15.86 29.22 -0.35
C ASP A 83 15.04 29.44 -1.64
N TYR A 84 13.71 29.58 -1.51
CA TYR A 84 12.81 29.75 -2.65
C TYR A 84 13.15 30.99 -3.49
N GLY A 85 13.13 30.85 -4.82
CA GLY A 85 13.44 31.93 -5.76
C GLY A 85 14.93 32.25 -5.90
N LEU A 86 15.81 31.58 -5.14
CA LEU A 86 17.25 31.78 -5.19
C LEU A 86 17.94 30.52 -5.75
N PRO A 87 19.10 30.69 -6.41
CA PRO A 87 19.98 29.58 -6.73
C PRO A 87 20.46 28.89 -5.44
N VAL A 88 20.68 27.59 -5.53
CA VAL A 88 21.17 26.80 -4.40
C VAL A 88 22.59 27.22 -4.05
N GLN A 89 22.80 27.58 -2.78
CA GLN A 89 24.10 28.04 -2.30
C GLN A 89 25.11 26.89 -2.25
N PRO A 90 26.38 27.09 -2.65
CA PRO A 90 27.37 26.00 -2.74
C PRO A 90 27.56 25.19 -1.45
N HIS A 91 27.52 25.86 -0.30
CA HIS A 91 27.66 25.21 1.01
C HIS A 91 26.52 24.23 1.35
N LYS A 92 25.38 24.30 0.64
CA LYS A 92 24.22 23.41 0.83
C LYS A 92 24.26 22.18 -0.09
N PHE A 93 25.10 22.17 -1.14
CA PHE A 93 25.11 21.10 -2.15
C PHE A 93 25.37 19.71 -1.56
N GLU A 94 26.38 19.57 -0.70
CA GLU A 94 26.72 18.29 -0.08
C GLU A 94 25.56 17.77 0.78
N PHE A 95 24.94 18.63 1.58
CA PHE A 95 23.79 18.29 2.41
C PHE A 95 22.59 17.83 1.58
N ILE A 96 22.25 18.56 0.52
CA ILE A 96 21.14 18.21 -0.38
C ILE A 96 21.40 16.89 -1.10
N ALA A 97 22.63 16.67 -1.59
CA ALA A 97 22.98 15.43 -2.27
C ALA A 97 22.92 14.21 -1.34
N LEU A 98 23.36 14.35 -0.09
CA LEU A 98 23.23 13.32 0.94
C LEU A 98 21.77 13.01 1.25
N MET A 99 20.92 14.04 1.37
CA MET A 99 19.47 13.87 1.59
C MET A 99 18.80 13.19 0.40
N LEU A 100 19.12 13.57 -0.84
CA LEU A 100 18.55 12.91 -2.03
C LEU A 100 18.96 11.43 -2.12
N TRP A 101 20.18 11.10 -1.69
CA TRP A 101 20.66 9.72 -1.61
C TRP A 101 19.88 8.91 -0.56
N SER A 102 19.69 9.45 0.65
CA SER A 102 18.94 8.77 1.72
C SER A 102 17.46 8.63 1.38
N ILE A 103 16.84 9.66 0.79
CA ILE A 103 15.44 9.68 0.35
C ILE A 103 15.18 8.53 -0.63
N GLN A 104 16.12 8.27 -1.54
CA GLN A 104 15.97 7.22 -2.53
C GLN A 104 16.00 5.81 -1.90
N ILE A 105 16.77 5.62 -0.82
CA ILE A 105 16.81 4.39 -0.02
C ILE A 105 15.49 4.20 0.74
N ALA A 106 15.00 5.25 1.41
CA ALA A 106 13.73 5.23 2.13
C ALA A 106 12.56 4.91 1.19
N PHE A 107 12.53 5.54 0.02
CA PHE A 107 11.58 5.27 -1.05
C PHE A 107 11.61 3.81 -1.50
N SER A 108 12.80 3.28 -1.84
CA SER A 108 12.97 1.90 -2.33
C SER A 108 12.52 0.87 -1.29
N THR A 109 12.86 1.12 -0.02
CA THR A 109 12.49 0.25 1.11
C THR A 109 10.97 0.25 1.33
N SER A 110 10.34 1.42 1.33
CA SER A 110 8.89 1.54 1.48
C SER A 110 8.17 0.78 0.37
N GLN A 111 8.54 1.00 -0.90
CA GLN A 111 7.98 0.31 -2.06
C GLN A 111 8.08 -1.21 -1.95
N ALA A 112 9.26 -1.73 -1.60
CA ALA A 112 9.46 -3.16 -1.45
C ALA A 112 8.54 -3.74 -0.35
N CYS A 113 8.47 -3.11 0.82
CA CYS A 113 7.64 -3.55 1.93
C CYS A 113 6.13 -3.53 1.58
N ILE A 114 5.63 -2.50 0.89
CA ILE A 114 4.22 -2.42 0.45
C ILE A 114 3.89 -3.60 -0.47
N LYS A 115 4.71 -3.82 -1.50
CA LYS A 115 4.47 -4.86 -2.51
C LYS A 115 4.59 -6.25 -1.90
N LEU A 116 5.56 -6.48 -1.01
CA LEU A 116 5.67 -7.72 -0.24
C LEU A 116 4.45 -7.96 0.66
N ALA A 117 3.92 -6.92 1.31
CA ALA A 117 2.70 -7.03 2.11
C ALA A 117 1.48 -7.41 1.25
N VAL A 118 1.31 -6.77 0.09
CA VAL A 118 0.24 -7.11 -0.86
C VAL A 118 0.38 -8.56 -1.34
N LEU A 119 1.57 -8.99 -1.74
CA LEU A 119 1.83 -10.37 -2.16
C LEU A 119 1.59 -11.38 -1.03
N ALA A 120 1.93 -11.04 0.22
CA ALA A 120 1.64 -11.88 1.38
C ALA A 120 0.13 -12.04 1.62
N ILE A 121 -0.63 -10.95 1.48
CA ILE A 121 -2.10 -10.96 1.54
C ILE A 121 -2.67 -11.85 0.41
N LEU A 122 -2.19 -11.69 -0.82
CA LEU A 122 -2.62 -12.49 -1.97
C LEU A 122 -2.28 -13.98 -1.80
N ASN A 123 -1.09 -14.30 -1.28
CA ASN A 123 -0.68 -15.67 -0.96
C ASN A 123 -1.65 -16.30 0.05
N ARG A 124 -2.09 -15.54 1.07
CA ARG A 124 -3.07 -16.03 2.04
C ARG A 124 -4.42 -16.34 1.39
N PHE A 125 -4.88 -15.51 0.44
CA PHE A 125 -6.11 -15.79 -0.30
C PHE A 125 -5.97 -17.03 -1.20
N VAL A 126 -4.88 -17.14 -1.96
CA VAL A 126 -4.65 -18.29 -2.85
C VAL A 126 -4.34 -19.56 -2.06
N LYS A 127 -3.88 -19.47 -0.81
CA LYS A 127 -3.71 -20.64 0.07
C LYS A 127 -5.03 -21.37 0.33
N ALA A 128 -6.15 -20.65 0.33
CA ALA A 128 -7.49 -21.25 0.43
C ALA A 128 -7.91 -21.98 -0.86
N THR A 129 -7.19 -21.80 -1.97
CA THR A 129 -7.50 -22.40 -3.27
C THR A 129 -6.41 -23.39 -3.71
N SER A 130 -6.79 -24.42 -4.46
CA SER A 130 -5.89 -25.43 -5.04
C SER A 130 -5.10 -24.95 -6.30
N ASN A 131 -5.06 -23.65 -6.61
CA ASN A 131 -4.38 -23.15 -7.80
C ASN A 131 -2.87 -22.97 -7.58
N THR A 132 -2.09 -24.02 -7.91
CA THR A 132 -0.63 -24.05 -7.73
C THR A 132 0.12 -23.07 -8.63
N ARG A 133 -0.36 -22.78 -9.84
CA ARG A 133 0.31 -21.88 -10.80
C ARG A 133 0.40 -20.46 -10.26
N ILE A 134 -0.71 -19.94 -9.71
CA ILE A 134 -0.75 -18.60 -9.12
C ILE A 134 0.15 -18.50 -7.89
N ARG A 135 0.26 -19.57 -7.08
CA ARG A 135 1.18 -19.59 -5.93
C ARG A 135 2.64 -19.43 -6.35
N TYR A 136 3.08 -20.17 -7.36
CA TYR A 136 4.45 -20.04 -7.88
C TYR A 136 4.70 -18.64 -8.46
N ALA A 137 3.72 -18.05 -9.15
CA ALA A 137 3.83 -16.68 -9.61
C ALA A 137 3.99 -15.67 -8.46
N ILE A 138 3.26 -15.85 -7.34
CA ILE A 138 3.40 -15.01 -6.14
C ILE A 138 4.77 -15.18 -5.51
N TYR A 139 5.31 -16.40 -5.40
CA TYR A 139 6.65 -16.61 -4.85
C TYR A 139 7.74 -16.01 -5.72
N GLY A 140 7.65 -16.16 -7.04
CA GLY A 140 8.56 -15.51 -7.99
C GLY A 140 8.51 -13.98 -7.87
N ALA A 141 7.30 -13.41 -7.83
CA ALA A 141 7.11 -11.98 -7.64
C ALA A 141 7.66 -11.48 -6.29
N ALA A 142 7.46 -12.24 -5.21
CA ALA A 142 7.97 -11.89 -3.88
C ALA A 142 9.50 -11.93 -3.83
N ALA A 143 10.12 -12.96 -4.42
CA ALA A 143 11.57 -13.06 -4.54
C ALA A 143 12.16 -11.88 -5.32
N PHE A 144 11.56 -11.54 -6.47
CA PHE A 144 11.97 -10.38 -7.26
C PHE A 144 11.80 -9.05 -6.50
N THR A 145 10.68 -8.88 -5.79
CA THR A 145 10.43 -7.69 -4.96
C THR A 145 11.46 -7.55 -3.85
N ALA A 146 11.78 -8.64 -3.16
CA ALA A 146 12.71 -8.66 -2.04
C ALA A 146 14.17 -8.43 -2.47
N ALA A 147 14.55 -8.90 -3.67
CA ALA A 147 15.88 -8.68 -4.23
C ALA A 147 16.12 -7.23 -4.65
N ALA A 148 15.09 -6.53 -5.12
CA ALA A 148 15.21 -5.17 -5.65
C ALA A 148 15.85 -4.15 -4.68
N PRO A 149 15.42 -3.98 -3.42
CA PRO A 149 16.06 -3.03 -2.50
C PRO A 149 17.51 -3.41 -2.16
N VAL A 150 17.84 -4.71 -2.12
CA VAL A 150 19.21 -5.19 -1.85
C VAL A 150 20.14 -4.82 -3.00
N VAL A 151 19.70 -5.07 -4.24
CA VAL A 151 20.44 -4.68 -5.45
C VAL A 151 20.58 -3.17 -5.51
N PHE A 152 19.48 -2.44 -5.27
CA PHE A 152 19.48 -0.98 -5.28
C PHE A 152 20.43 -0.38 -4.24
N LEU A 153 20.43 -0.88 -3.01
CA LEU A 153 21.37 -0.48 -1.95
C LEU A 153 22.81 -0.76 -2.35
N THR A 154 23.08 -1.94 -2.91
CA THR A 154 24.43 -2.32 -3.35
C THR A 154 24.90 -1.39 -4.46
N VAL A 155 24.07 -1.14 -5.48
CA VAL A 155 24.40 -0.18 -6.55
C VAL A 155 24.61 1.22 -5.98
N SER A 156 23.78 1.67 -5.04
CA SER A 156 23.89 2.99 -4.43
C SER A 156 25.17 3.20 -3.62
N LEU A 157 25.73 2.13 -3.04
CA LEU A 157 27.01 2.15 -2.32
C LEU A 157 28.22 2.05 -3.25
N LEU A 158 28.05 1.50 -4.45
CA LEU A 158 29.13 1.28 -5.43
C LEU A 158 29.02 2.22 -6.65
N VAL A 159 28.06 3.14 -6.64
CA VAL A 159 27.77 4.04 -7.77
C VAL A 159 28.96 4.93 -8.12
N CYS A 160 29.78 5.28 -7.12
CA CYS A 160 30.99 6.09 -7.28
C CYS A 160 32.17 5.47 -6.54
N ARG A 161 33.38 5.65 -7.08
CA ARG A 161 34.66 5.27 -6.49
C ARG A 161 35.56 6.51 -6.44
N PRO A 162 35.86 7.05 -5.24
CA PRO A 162 35.29 6.70 -3.91
C PRO A 162 33.79 7.07 -3.79
N LEU A 163 33.07 6.47 -2.84
CA LEU A 163 31.64 6.73 -2.63
C LEU A 163 31.37 8.21 -2.32
N GLU A 164 32.28 8.87 -1.60
CA GLU A 164 32.20 10.29 -1.26
C GLU A 164 32.09 11.19 -2.49
N ALA A 165 32.61 10.74 -3.64
CA ALA A 165 32.47 11.47 -4.89
C ALA A 165 30.99 11.66 -5.28
N PHE A 166 30.05 10.82 -4.81
CA PHE A 166 28.63 10.99 -5.15
C PHE A 166 28.06 12.37 -4.74
N TRP A 167 28.42 12.84 -3.55
CA TRP A 167 27.94 14.10 -2.97
C TRP A 167 28.98 15.22 -3.02
N ARG A 168 30.28 14.91 -3.11
CA ARG A 168 31.34 15.91 -3.20
C ARG A 168 31.59 16.44 -4.60
N THR A 169 31.19 15.74 -5.65
CA THR A 169 31.37 16.23 -7.03
C THR A 169 30.41 17.34 -7.42
N LEU A 170 29.47 17.74 -6.53
CA LEU A 170 28.79 19.02 -6.68
C LEU A 170 29.68 20.20 -6.26
N ASP A 171 30.81 19.97 -5.59
CA ASP A 171 31.80 21.00 -5.34
C ASP A 171 32.80 21.02 -6.51
N ALA A 172 32.85 22.16 -7.22
CA ALA A 172 33.77 22.36 -8.34
C ALA A 172 35.24 22.21 -7.92
N SER A 173 35.57 22.52 -6.66
CA SER A 173 36.93 22.39 -6.12
C SER A 173 37.35 20.92 -5.96
N TYR A 174 36.42 20.03 -5.61
CA TYR A 174 36.66 18.60 -5.49
C TYR A 174 36.92 17.96 -6.85
N VAL A 175 36.10 18.30 -7.85
CA VAL A 175 36.23 17.80 -9.23
C VAL A 175 37.56 18.20 -9.86
N ALA A 176 38.09 19.39 -9.53
CA ALA A 176 39.36 19.86 -10.04
C ALA A 176 40.59 19.17 -9.41
N THR A 177 40.44 18.57 -8.22
CA THR A 177 41.57 18.10 -7.39
C THR A 177 41.63 16.59 -7.21
N HIS A 178 40.54 15.87 -7.44
CA HIS A 178 40.44 14.44 -7.19
C HIS A 178 40.00 13.65 -8.41
N ASP A 179 40.64 12.50 -8.65
CA ASP A 179 40.17 11.53 -9.64
C ASP A 179 39.02 10.69 -9.05
N TYR A 180 37.93 10.56 -9.79
CA TYR A 180 36.78 9.75 -9.41
C TYR A 180 36.18 9.04 -10.63
N GLN A 181 35.52 7.91 -10.38
CA GLN A 181 34.74 7.21 -11.39
C GLN A 181 33.33 6.93 -10.86
N CYS A 182 32.32 7.31 -11.62
CA CYS A 182 30.93 7.03 -11.29
C CYS A 182 30.23 6.32 -12.45
N VAL A 183 29.29 5.46 -12.10
CA VAL A 183 28.37 4.80 -13.02
C VAL A 183 27.35 5.82 -13.53
N ASP A 184 26.88 5.65 -14.77
CA ASP A 184 25.81 6.46 -15.35
C ASP A 184 24.53 6.34 -14.50
N LYS A 185 24.20 7.43 -13.79
CA LYS A 185 23.03 7.51 -12.92
C LYS A 185 21.72 7.55 -13.70
N GLY A 186 21.71 8.10 -14.91
CA GLY A 186 20.55 8.08 -15.79
C GLY A 186 20.20 6.66 -16.19
N ALA A 187 21.21 5.86 -16.55
CA ALA A 187 21.04 4.44 -16.84
C ALA A 187 20.53 3.67 -15.60
N VAL A 188 21.11 3.91 -14.42
CA VAL A 188 20.64 3.30 -13.16
C VAL A 188 19.18 3.69 -12.87
N ALA A 189 18.80 4.95 -13.09
CA ALA A 189 17.43 5.42 -12.90
C ALA A 189 16.43 4.73 -13.84
N ILE A 190 16.78 4.56 -15.12
CA ILE A 190 15.94 3.85 -16.09
C ILE A 190 15.77 2.38 -15.70
N VAL A 191 16.86 1.69 -15.34
CA VAL A 191 16.80 0.27 -14.96
C VAL A 191 15.97 0.08 -13.68
N ALA A 192 16.22 0.90 -12.66
CA ALA A 192 15.48 0.86 -11.40
C ALA A 192 14.00 1.22 -11.61
N GLY A 193 13.71 2.26 -12.39
CA GLY A 193 12.36 2.68 -12.72
C GLY A 193 11.58 1.63 -13.50
N THR A 194 12.24 0.98 -14.48
CA THR A 194 11.64 -0.12 -15.24
C THR A 194 11.34 -1.31 -14.34
N ALA A 195 12.24 -1.65 -13.41
CA ALA A 195 11.98 -2.69 -12.42
C ALA A 195 10.75 -2.34 -11.58
N VAL A 196 10.63 -1.12 -11.08
CA VAL A 196 9.44 -0.66 -10.32
C VAL A 196 8.16 -0.79 -11.13
N ILE A 197 8.15 -0.38 -12.40
CA ILE A 197 6.99 -0.50 -13.29
C ILE A 197 6.59 -1.98 -13.47
N ILE A 198 7.57 -2.87 -13.71
CA ILE A 198 7.31 -4.32 -13.78
C ILE A 198 6.66 -4.82 -12.48
N GLN A 199 7.12 -4.30 -11.34
CA GLN A 199 6.55 -4.63 -10.04
C GLN A 199 5.11 -4.17 -9.88
N ASP A 200 4.79 -2.98 -10.36
CA ASP A 200 3.41 -2.47 -10.33
C ASP A 200 2.51 -3.31 -11.24
N LEU A 201 2.99 -3.67 -12.44
CA LEU A 201 2.23 -4.48 -13.39
C LEU A 201 1.88 -5.88 -12.83
N TYR A 202 2.83 -6.60 -12.22
CA TYR A 202 2.47 -7.93 -11.68
C TYR A 202 1.63 -7.84 -10.42
N THR A 203 1.79 -6.81 -9.57
CA THR A 203 0.95 -6.64 -8.37
C THR A 203 -0.50 -6.35 -8.74
N ILE A 204 -0.75 -5.85 -9.95
CA ILE A 204 -2.07 -5.67 -10.55
C ILE A 204 -2.54 -6.94 -11.28
N ALA A 205 -1.67 -7.57 -12.07
CA ALA A 205 -2.02 -8.72 -12.90
C ALA A 205 -2.38 -9.96 -12.08
N ILE A 206 -1.70 -10.22 -10.96
CA ILE A 206 -1.96 -11.36 -10.08
C ILE A 206 -3.40 -11.32 -9.50
N PRO A 207 -3.84 -10.27 -8.79
CA PRO A 207 -5.20 -10.21 -8.26
C PRO A 207 -6.26 -10.21 -9.37
N TRP A 208 -5.93 -9.68 -10.55
CA TRP A 208 -6.82 -9.74 -11.70
C TRP A 208 -6.96 -11.15 -12.29
N ALA A 209 -5.87 -11.93 -12.35
CA ALA A 209 -5.93 -13.33 -12.75
C ALA A 209 -6.71 -14.18 -11.74
N ILE A 210 -6.49 -13.92 -10.44
CA ILE A 210 -7.28 -14.50 -9.34
C ILE A 210 -8.76 -14.18 -9.55
N SER A 211 -9.13 -12.91 -9.76
CA SER A 211 -10.53 -12.49 -9.86
C SER A 211 -11.30 -13.13 -11.01
N ARG A 212 -10.63 -13.49 -12.12
CA ARG A 212 -11.24 -14.21 -13.24
C ARG A 212 -11.48 -15.69 -12.96
N SER A 213 -10.70 -16.28 -12.05
CA SER A 213 -10.83 -17.70 -11.70
C SER A 213 -11.93 -17.98 -10.66
N PHE A 214 -12.32 -16.98 -9.86
CA PHE A 214 -13.39 -17.11 -8.87
C PHE A 214 -14.62 -16.36 -9.36
N GLY A 215 -15.80 -16.99 -9.32
CA GLY A 215 -17.08 -16.36 -9.65
C GLY A 215 -17.49 -15.31 -8.62
N LEU A 216 -16.77 -14.19 -8.55
CA LEU A 216 -16.97 -13.18 -7.52
C LEU A 216 -18.30 -12.44 -7.68
N ASN A 217 -18.97 -12.18 -6.55
CA ASN A 217 -20.19 -11.39 -6.51
C ASN A 217 -19.95 -9.96 -7.03
N LYS A 218 -20.94 -9.34 -7.69
CA LYS A 218 -20.84 -8.00 -8.33
C LYS A 218 -20.20 -6.92 -7.43
N ARG A 219 -20.47 -6.95 -6.12
CA ARG A 219 -19.90 -6.03 -5.13
C ARG A 219 -18.40 -6.27 -4.85
N GLN A 220 -17.93 -7.52 -4.97
CA GLN A 220 -16.51 -7.89 -4.85
C GLN A 220 -15.74 -7.52 -6.11
N THR A 221 -16.34 -7.73 -7.28
CA THR A 221 -15.81 -7.29 -8.56
C THR A 221 -15.63 -5.77 -8.60
N LEU A 222 -16.60 -4.98 -8.11
CA LEU A 222 -16.46 -3.52 -8.06
C LEU A 222 -15.27 -3.06 -7.19
N ALA A 223 -15.11 -3.64 -6.00
CA ALA A 223 -13.99 -3.29 -5.11
C ALA A 223 -12.63 -3.64 -5.73
N LEU A 224 -12.53 -4.78 -6.42
CA LEU A 224 -11.32 -5.17 -7.13
C LEU A 224 -11.02 -4.26 -8.32
N ASN A 225 -12.04 -3.85 -9.06
CA ASN A 225 -11.87 -2.89 -10.15
C ASN A 225 -11.36 -1.54 -9.65
N LEU A 226 -11.80 -1.07 -8.48
CA LEU A 226 -11.27 0.16 -7.88
C LEU A 226 -9.79 0.04 -7.52
N VAL A 227 -9.38 -1.07 -6.90
CA VAL A 227 -7.96 -1.33 -6.58
C VAL A 227 -7.13 -1.44 -7.87
N PHE A 228 -7.66 -2.06 -8.91
CA PHE A 228 -7.01 -2.16 -10.22
C PHE A 228 -6.79 -0.77 -10.85
N THR A 229 -7.82 0.09 -10.86
CA THR A 229 -7.69 1.45 -11.39
C THR A 229 -6.67 2.27 -10.62
N LEU A 230 -6.66 2.18 -9.29
CA LEU A 230 -5.66 2.86 -8.47
C LEU A 230 -4.24 2.34 -8.75
N GLY A 231 -4.08 1.02 -8.92
CA GLY A 231 -2.80 0.43 -9.32
C GLY A 231 -2.30 0.94 -10.68
N LEU A 232 -3.18 1.11 -11.66
CA LEU A 232 -2.80 1.68 -12.95
C LEU A 232 -2.34 3.14 -12.83
N ILE A 233 -3.00 3.94 -11.99
CA ILE A 233 -2.57 5.33 -11.72
C ILE A 233 -1.16 5.34 -11.10
N VAL A 234 -0.90 4.46 -10.12
CA VAL A 234 0.44 4.30 -9.52
C VAL A 234 1.47 3.91 -10.58
N THR A 235 1.15 2.95 -11.45
CA THR A 235 2.06 2.49 -12.53
C THR A 235 2.43 3.61 -13.49
N VAL A 236 1.45 4.43 -13.90
CA VAL A 236 1.70 5.62 -14.74
C VAL A 236 2.58 6.62 -13.99
N GLY A 237 2.29 6.84 -12.71
CA GLY A 237 3.12 7.68 -11.84
C GLY A 237 4.58 7.22 -11.75
N SER A 238 4.82 5.91 -11.65
CA SER A 238 6.16 5.32 -11.66
C SER A 238 6.91 5.63 -12.96
N GLY A 239 6.22 5.57 -14.11
CA GLY A 239 6.78 5.94 -15.41
C GLY A 239 7.12 7.43 -15.52
N VAL A 240 6.19 8.29 -15.13
CA VAL A 240 6.40 9.75 -15.14
C VAL A 240 7.54 10.15 -14.21
N ARG A 241 7.59 9.58 -12.99
CA ARG A 241 8.70 9.78 -12.06
C ARG A 241 10.03 9.35 -12.66
N THR A 242 10.08 8.18 -13.31
CA THR A 242 11.30 7.65 -13.92
C THR A 242 11.80 8.58 -15.03
N TYR A 243 10.90 9.14 -15.83
CA TYR A 243 11.24 10.11 -16.87
C TYR A 243 11.86 11.39 -16.28
N TYR A 244 11.22 12.00 -15.27
CA TYR A 244 11.75 13.22 -14.66
C TYR A 244 13.06 12.96 -13.92
N LEU A 245 13.18 11.83 -13.21
CA LEU A 245 14.42 11.46 -12.53
C LEU A 245 15.57 11.24 -13.52
N TYR A 246 15.29 10.62 -14.67
CA TYR A 246 16.26 10.50 -15.76
C TYR A 246 16.68 11.87 -16.31
N SER A 247 15.73 12.79 -16.54
CA SER A 247 16.01 14.16 -16.99
C SER A 247 16.94 14.90 -16.02
N VAL A 248 16.69 14.78 -14.70
CA VAL A 248 17.55 15.37 -13.65
C VAL A 248 18.98 14.84 -13.75
N TYR A 249 19.18 13.53 -13.89
CA TYR A 249 20.53 12.95 -13.95
C TYR A 249 21.28 13.29 -15.24
N GLN A 250 20.57 13.47 -16.35
CA GLN A 250 21.17 13.82 -17.64
C GLN A 250 21.46 15.31 -17.82
N GLY A 251 21.08 16.16 -16.86
CA GLY A 251 21.28 17.60 -16.99
C GLY A 251 20.22 18.28 -17.84
N GLY A 252 18.95 17.90 -17.67
CA GLY A 252 17.82 18.52 -18.36
C GLY A 252 17.79 20.04 -18.21
N THR A 253 17.05 20.72 -19.09
CA THR A 253 17.03 22.20 -19.15
C THR A 253 16.41 22.85 -17.91
N HIS A 254 15.54 22.14 -17.20
CA HIS A 254 14.83 22.61 -16.00
C HIS A 254 14.97 21.63 -14.83
N ILE A 255 16.22 21.31 -14.46
CA ILE A 255 16.55 20.40 -13.34
C ILE A 255 15.72 20.64 -12.08
N PRO A 256 15.52 21.88 -11.62
CA PRO A 256 14.75 22.06 -10.41
C PRO A 256 13.29 21.63 -10.62
N ASP A 257 12.61 22.09 -11.67
CA ASP A 257 11.22 21.71 -11.92
C ASP A 257 11.05 20.19 -12.08
N ASP A 258 12.00 19.54 -12.75
CA ASP A 258 12.01 18.08 -12.91
C ASP A 258 12.20 17.36 -11.55
N LEU A 259 12.99 17.92 -10.64
CA LEU A 259 13.13 17.41 -9.27
C LEU A 259 11.82 17.57 -8.48
N VAL A 260 11.12 18.71 -8.62
CA VAL A 260 9.78 18.88 -8.02
C VAL A 260 8.84 17.78 -8.51
N GLN A 261 8.75 17.59 -9.82
CA GLN A 261 7.89 16.58 -10.41
C GLN A 261 8.26 15.17 -9.91
N THR A 262 9.55 14.87 -9.81
CA THR A 262 10.03 13.59 -9.26
C THR A 262 9.52 13.36 -7.83
N ILE A 263 9.60 14.36 -6.95
CA ILE A 263 9.14 14.26 -5.56
C ILE A 263 7.61 14.12 -5.49
N VAL A 264 6.87 14.86 -6.31
CA VAL A 264 5.40 14.82 -6.37
C VAL A 264 4.93 13.43 -6.78
N TRP A 265 5.47 12.90 -7.88
CA TRP A 265 5.10 11.56 -8.36
C TRP A 265 5.57 10.46 -7.41
N ALA A 266 6.76 10.57 -6.81
CA ALA A 266 7.23 9.63 -5.77
C ALA A 266 6.29 9.58 -4.56
N THR A 267 5.80 10.75 -4.13
CA THR A 267 4.86 10.87 -3.02
C THR A 267 3.53 10.20 -3.37
N VAL A 268 2.97 10.50 -4.55
CA VAL A 268 1.75 9.86 -5.04
C VAL A 268 1.94 8.35 -5.09
N GLU A 269 3.05 7.87 -5.65
CA GLU A 269 3.37 6.45 -5.80
C GLU A 269 3.37 5.73 -4.45
N VAL A 270 4.13 6.21 -3.47
CA VAL A 270 4.25 5.57 -2.14
C VAL A 270 2.95 5.67 -1.35
N GLN A 271 2.38 6.87 -1.24
CA GLN A 271 1.23 7.09 -0.34
C GLN A 271 -0.04 6.44 -0.90
N VAL A 272 -0.28 6.52 -2.21
CA VAL A 272 -1.42 5.82 -2.83
C VAL A 272 -1.24 4.30 -2.76
N ALA A 273 -0.02 3.78 -2.95
CA ALA A 273 0.24 2.34 -2.80
C ALA A 273 -0.05 1.83 -1.38
N ILE A 274 0.34 2.57 -0.33
CA ILE A 274 0.00 2.25 1.08
C ILE A 274 -1.51 2.23 1.27
N ILE A 275 -2.22 3.27 0.81
CA ILE A 275 -3.68 3.35 0.91
C ILE A 275 -4.32 2.15 0.22
N CYS A 276 -3.88 1.82 -1.00
CA CYS A 276 -4.38 0.68 -1.78
C CYS A 276 -4.15 -0.66 -1.06
N ALA A 277 -2.96 -0.87 -0.51
CA ALA A 277 -2.63 -2.09 0.23
C ALA A 277 -3.51 -2.30 1.48
N CYS A 278 -4.01 -1.21 2.05
CA CYS A 278 -4.88 -1.24 3.22
C CYS A 278 -6.38 -1.36 2.88
N LEU A 279 -6.82 -1.08 1.64
CA LEU A 279 -8.24 -1.17 1.24
C LEU A 279 -8.91 -2.54 1.50
N PRO A 280 -8.24 -3.70 1.29
CA PRO A 280 -8.85 -5.00 1.55
C PRO A 280 -9.28 -5.18 3.02
N SER A 281 -8.51 -4.65 3.98
CA SER A 281 -8.85 -4.67 5.41
C SER A 281 -10.02 -3.75 5.75
N THR A 282 -10.08 -2.56 5.14
CA THR A 282 -11.14 -1.56 5.37
C THR A 282 -12.52 -2.08 4.95
N ARG A 283 -12.57 -2.92 3.91
CA ARG A 283 -13.82 -3.50 3.41
C ARG A 283 -14.47 -4.47 4.40
N VAL A 284 -13.66 -5.21 5.17
CA VAL A 284 -14.16 -6.08 6.25
C VAL A 284 -14.82 -5.21 7.32
N LEU A 285 -14.20 -4.06 7.66
CA LEU A 285 -14.74 -3.12 8.62
C LEU A 285 -16.12 -2.58 8.21
N TYR A 286 -16.27 -2.15 6.95
CA TYR A 286 -17.55 -1.61 6.47
C TYR A 286 -18.67 -2.66 6.62
N ARG A 287 -18.39 -3.94 6.34
CA ARG A 287 -19.39 -5.00 6.54
C ARG A 287 -19.72 -5.23 8.01
N VAL A 288 -18.74 -5.22 8.90
CA VAL A 288 -18.96 -5.46 10.34
C VAL A 288 -19.70 -4.28 10.97
N ILE A 289 -19.28 -3.04 10.73
CA ILE A 289 -19.90 -1.83 11.33
C ILE A 289 -21.27 -1.51 10.72
N VAL A 290 -21.41 -1.60 9.39
CA VAL A 290 -22.70 -1.30 8.74
C VAL A 290 -23.66 -2.47 8.88
N GLY A 291 -23.15 -3.71 8.88
CA GLY A 291 -23.95 -4.90 9.18
C GLY A 291 -24.51 -4.88 10.60
N SER A 292 -23.70 -4.54 11.61
CA SER A 292 -24.17 -4.44 13.00
C SER A 292 -25.17 -3.31 13.20
N ARG A 293 -24.95 -2.13 12.62
CA ARG A 293 -25.90 -1.01 12.68
C ARG A 293 -27.20 -1.27 11.93
N MET A 294 -27.16 -2.02 10.82
CA MET A 294 -28.35 -2.40 10.08
C MET A 294 -29.13 -3.51 10.80
N SER A 295 -28.44 -4.49 11.39
CA SER A 295 -29.03 -5.53 12.24
C SER A 295 -29.70 -4.92 13.48
N GLN A 296 -29.03 -4.01 14.19
CA GLN A 296 -29.61 -3.28 15.33
C GLN A 296 -30.86 -2.49 14.94
N ARG A 297 -30.86 -1.80 13.80
CA ARG A 297 -32.04 -1.04 13.33
C ARG A 297 -33.20 -1.94 12.91
N VAL A 298 -32.92 -3.13 12.37
CA VAL A 298 -33.96 -4.12 12.05
C VAL A 298 -34.52 -4.74 13.32
N HIS A 299 -33.68 -5.09 14.29
CA HIS A 299 -34.11 -5.65 15.57
C HIS A 299 -34.95 -4.64 16.38
N GLN A 300 -34.53 -3.37 16.40
CA GLN A 300 -35.28 -2.30 17.06
C GLN A 300 -36.64 -2.05 16.39
N ARG A 301 -36.73 -2.11 15.06
CA ARG A 301 -38.02 -2.04 14.34
C ARG A 301 -38.90 -3.26 14.57
N TYR A 302 -38.32 -4.46 14.70
CA TYR A 302 -39.06 -5.68 14.98
C TYR A 302 -39.68 -5.64 16.39
N PHE A 303 -38.92 -5.20 17.39
CA PHE A 303 -39.43 -5.01 18.76
C PHE A 303 -40.46 -3.88 18.88
N SER A 304 -40.27 -2.74 18.21
CA SER A 304 -41.28 -1.67 18.20
C SER A 304 -42.60 -2.12 17.56
N ARG A 305 -42.57 -3.00 16.55
CA ARG A 305 -43.78 -3.49 15.86
C ARG A 305 -44.53 -4.59 16.63
N HIS A 306 -43.85 -5.30 17.53
CA HIS A 306 -44.47 -6.31 18.42
C HIS A 306 -44.90 -5.74 19.78
N GLY A 307 -44.31 -4.63 20.25
CA GLY A 307 -44.73 -3.93 21.48
C GLY A 307 -46.10 -3.27 21.39
N ASP A 308 -46.49 -2.76 20.21
CA ASP A 308 -47.77 -2.08 20.03
C ASP A 308 -48.98 -3.03 19.95
N SER A 309 -48.76 -4.33 19.71
CA SER A 309 -49.84 -5.32 19.67
C SER A 309 -50.21 -5.90 21.05
N TYR A 310 -49.38 -5.70 22.07
CA TYR A 310 -49.65 -6.20 23.42
C TYR A 310 -50.51 -5.23 24.24
N ASN A 311 -50.40 -3.92 24.01
CA ASN A 311 -51.20 -2.91 24.73
C ASN A 311 -52.61 -2.70 24.16
N ALA A 312 -52.93 -3.23 22.98
CA ALA A 312 -54.27 -3.12 22.38
C ALA A 312 -55.25 -4.24 22.83
N ARG A 313 -54.79 -5.22 23.62
CA ARG A 313 -55.63 -6.35 24.09
C ARG A 313 -55.70 -6.53 25.60
N SER A 314 -55.06 -5.66 26.38
CA SER A 314 -55.10 -5.69 27.85
C SER A 314 -56.37 -5.05 28.40
N GLY A 315 -57.51 -5.63 28.04
CA GLY A 315 -58.84 -5.31 28.54
C GLY A 315 -59.63 -6.58 28.88
N ALA A 316 -58.97 -7.61 29.42
CA ALA A 316 -59.65 -8.77 30.02
C ALA A 316 -58.69 -9.57 30.94
N SER A 317 -58.98 -9.50 32.24
CA SER A 317 -58.82 -10.53 33.30
C SER A 317 -57.59 -11.49 33.35
N HIS A 318 -56.87 -11.39 34.47
CA HIS A 318 -55.96 -12.31 35.21
C HIS A 318 -56.15 -13.85 35.05
N PRO A 319 -55.20 -14.75 35.51
CA PRO A 319 -54.06 -14.54 36.44
C PRO A 319 -52.69 -15.22 36.12
N SER A 320 -51.66 -14.69 36.81
CA SER A 320 -50.36 -15.26 37.28
C SER A 320 -49.65 -16.42 36.55
N HIS A 321 -48.46 -16.12 36.00
CA HIS A 321 -47.33 -17.05 35.86
C HIS A 321 -46.00 -16.32 36.09
N PRO A 322 -44.93 -17.02 36.54
CA PRO A 322 -43.78 -16.41 37.20
C PRO A 322 -42.85 -15.68 36.22
N GLU A 323 -42.35 -14.52 36.64
CA GLU A 323 -41.27 -13.78 35.98
C GLU A 323 -40.00 -14.63 35.94
N VAL A 324 -39.61 -15.06 34.74
CA VAL A 324 -38.24 -15.50 34.46
C VAL A 324 -37.43 -14.28 34.08
N SER A 325 -36.68 -13.76 35.05
CA SER A 325 -35.60 -12.80 34.81
C SER A 325 -34.51 -13.49 33.99
N CYS A 326 -34.40 -13.14 32.71
CA CYS A 326 -33.28 -13.56 31.88
C CYS A 326 -32.05 -12.69 32.22
N ASP A 327 -31.11 -13.33 32.90
CA ASP A 327 -29.78 -12.84 33.27
C ASP A 327 -29.02 -12.25 32.05
N SER A 328 -28.36 -11.12 32.26
CA SER A 328 -27.62 -10.31 31.28
C SER A 328 -26.30 -10.96 30.81
N ARG A 329 -26.14 -12.26 31.06
CA ARG A 329 -24.97 -13.06 30.72
C ARG A 329 -25.04 -13.72 29.33
N SER A 330 -26.12 -13.51 28.60
CA SER A 330 -26.38 -14.14 27.30
C SER A 330 -25.82 -13.38 26.09
N GLU A 331 -25.62 -12.06 26.16
CA GLU A 331 -25.14 -11.24 25.02
C GLU A 331 -23.74 -11.62 24.52
N THR A 332 -22.84 -12.08 25.41
CA THR A 332 -21.49 -12.52 25.02
C THR A 332 -21.49 -13.88 24.32
N THR A 333 -22.43 -14.76 24.69
CA THR A 333 -22.53 -16.11 24.09
C THR A 333 -23.14 -16.03 22.68
N TYR A 334 -24.07 -15.11 22.42
CA TYR A 334 -24.67 -14.93 21.09
C TYR A 334 -23.69 -14.36 20.06
N LEU A 335 -22.76 -13.48 20.47
CA LEU A 335 -21.73 -12.94 19.56
C LEU A 335 -20.65 -13.98 19.19
N GLU A 336 -20.30 -14.89 20.11
CA GLU A 336 -19.42 -16.03 19.80
C GLU A 336 -20.12 -17.07 18.89
N LEU A 337 -21.42 -17.29 19.10
CA LEU A 337 -22.24 -18.17 18.26
C LEU A 337 -22.50 -17.57 16.87
N GLU A 338 -22.67 -16.25 16.69
CA GLU A 338 -22.75 -15.63 15.36
C GLU A 338 -21.40 -15.63 14.63
N SER A 339 -20.28 -15.50 15.36
CA SER A 339 -18.93 -15.66 14.79
C SER A 339 -18.69 -17.09 14.29
N GLN A 340 -19.08 -18.10 15.08
CA GLN A 340 -19.02 -19.51 14.67
C GLN A 340 -20.05 -19.86 13.58
N ALA A 341 -21.26 -19.30 13.63
CA ALA A 341 -22.29 -19.48 12.59
C ALA A 341 -21.87 -18.81 11.27
N SER A 342 -21.22 -17.64 11.31
CA SER A 342 -20.70 -16.98 10.11
C SER A 342 -19.53 -17.76 9.49
N SER A 343 -18.68 -18.39 10.31
CA SER A 343 -17.61 -19.28 9.84
C SER A 343 -18.15 -20.58 9.21
N SER A 344 -19.18 -21.18 9.79
CA SER A 344 -19.81 -22.41 9.28
C SER A 344 -20.73 -22.17 8.07
N VAL A 345 -21.34 -20.99 7.94
CA VAL A 345 -22.06 -20.57 6.72
C VAL A 345 -21.08 -20.25 5.60
N LEU A 346 -19.89 -19.69 5.90
CA LEU A 346 -18.82 -19.57 4.91
C LEU A 346 -18.30 -20.95 4.47
N GLU A 347 -18.05 -21.88 5.39
CA GLU A 347 -17.66 -23.27 5.05
C GLU A 347 -18.74 -24.00 4.23
N LYS A 348 -20.03 -23.85 4.56
CA LYS A 348 -21.13 -24.45 3.78
C LYS A 348 -21.26 -23.84 2.40
N SER A 349 -21.05 -22.52 2.25
CA SER A 349 -21.00 -21.87 0.93
C SER A 349 -19.78 -22.29 0.10
N LEU A 350 -18.68 -22.71 0.75
CA LEU A 350 -17.47 -23.25 0.12
C LEU A 350 -17.58 -24.75 -0.24
N ALA A 351 -18.44 -25.50 0.46
CA ALA A 351 -18.70 -26.92 0.14
C ALA A 351 -19.66 -27.10 -1.04
N GLU A 352 -20.53 -26.12 -1.30
CA GLU A 352 -21.54 -26.18 -2.38
C GLU A 352 -20.98 -25.80 -3.76
N GLU A 353 -19.74 -25.31 -3.85
CA GLU A 353 -19.04 -24.96 -5.10
C GLU A 353 -18.10 -26.07 -5.64
N LEU A 354 -18.08 -27.27 -5.06
CA LEU A 354 -17.41 -28.42 -5.65
C LEU A 354 -18.22 -28.97 -6.85
N PRO A 355 -17.61 -29.20 -8.03
CA PRO A 355 -18.33 -29.70 -9.19
C PRO A 355 -18.85 -31.12 -8.92
N LYS A 356 -20.17 -31.30 -9.02
CA LYS A 356 -20.82 -32.60 -9.10
C LYS A 356 -20.26 -33.34 -10.32
N ARG A 357 -19.41 -34.33 -10.09
CA ARG A 357 -19.21 -35.42 -11.03
C ARG A 357 -20.37 -36.38 -10.81
N CYS A 358 -21.32 -36.37 -11.75
CA CYS A 358 -22.35 -37.39 -11.85
C CYS A 358 -21.65 -38.74 -12.09
N ASP A 359 -21.95 -39.73 -11.27
CA ASP A 359 -22.11 -41.09 -11.74
C ASP A 359 -23.49 -41.57 -11.26
N GLU A 360 -24.34 -41.82 -12.25
CA GLU A 360 -25.59 -42.55 -12.11
C GLU A 360 -25.27 -44.02 -11.78
N SER A 361 -25.90 -44.56 -10.76
CA SER A 361 -26.52 -45.89 -10.90
C SER A 361 -27.63 -46.05 -9.86
N CYS A 362 -28.84 -46.14 -10.38
CA CYS A 362 -30.00 -46.73 -9.73
C CYS A 362 -29.68 -48.11 -9.12
N SER A 363 -30.34 -48.44 -8.01
CA SER A 363 -31.27 -49.57 -7.90
C SER A 363 -31.50 -49.95 -6.43
N SER A 364 -32.77 -49.85 -6.03
CA SER A 364 -33.50 -50.59 -5.00
C SER A 364 -32.82 -51.82 -4.39
N VAL A 365 -32.96 -52.01 -3.07
CA VAL A 365 -33.77 -53.10 -2.47
C VAL A 365 -34.16 -52.70 -1.04
N SER A 366 -35.46 -52.66 -0.80
CA SER A 366 -36.11 -52.85 0.48
C SER A 366 -36.29 -54.34 0.75
N VAL A 367 -35.75 -54.85 1.86
CA VAL A 367 -36.39 -55.71 2.88
C VAL A 367 -35.54 -55.61 4.14
#